data_AF-A0A1A8TKX4-F1
#
_entry.id   AF-A0A1A8TKX4-F1
#
_cell.length_a   1.000
_cell.length_b   1.000
_cell.length_c   1.000
_cell.angle_alpha   90.00
_cell.angle_beta   90.00
_cell.angle_gamma   90.00
#
_symmetry.space_group_name_H-M   'P 1'
#
loop_
_entity.id
_entity.type
_entity.pdbx_description
1 polymer ?
#
loop_
_entity_poly.entity_id
_entity_poly.type
_entity_poly.pdbx_seq_one_letter_code
_entity_poly.pdbx_strand_id
1 'polypeptide(L)'
;MKWNYKIAAITVYFFCVGSVGAQDIDQANLCVTKSWKAADNSTLCKVGQKVAFLPNSFGNEQLPVMFAALNCDLKYGIALTNGGATCIFKPVEKVIE
;
A
#
# COMPACT_ATOMS: atom_id res chain seq x y z
N MET A 1 5.01 -67.65 16.29
CA MET A 1 3.88 -66.72 16.08
C MET A 1 4.44 -65.39 15.60
N LYS A 2 4.12 -64.99 14.36
CA LYS A 2 4.62 -63.75 13.74
C LYS A 2 3.73 -62.59 14.17
N TRP A 3 4.35 -61.54 14.69
CA TRP A 3 3.70 -60.31 15.14
C TRP A 3 3.73 -59.31 13.97
N ASN A 4 2.56 -58.93 13.44
CA ASN A 4 2.47 -57.99 12.31
C ASN A 4 1.86 -56.66 12.77
N TYR A 5 2.70 -55.64 12.67
CA TYR A 5 2.48 -54.24 12.96
C TYR A 5 1.58 -53.60 11.89
N LYS A 6 0.60 -52.78 12.29
CA LYS A 6 -0.07 -51.84 11.38
C LYS A 6 -0.03 -50.44 12.00
N ILE A 7 0.92 -49.64 11.52
CA ILE A 7 1.01 -48.20 11.82
C ILE A 7 -0.20 -47.54 11.16
N ALA A 8 -1.11 -47.00 11.95
CA ALA A 8 -2.12 -46.08 11.46
C ALA A 8 -1.47 -44.70 11.26
N ALA A 9 -1.27 -44.31 10.01
CA ALA A 9 -0.83 -42.97 9.64
C ALA A 9 -1.91 -41.95 10.07
N ILE A 10 -1.60 -41.11 11.05
CA ILE A 10 -2.47 -40.00 11.45
C ILE A 10 -2.21 -38.84 10.49
N THR A 11 -3.25 -38.54 9.72
CA THR A 11 -3.33 -37.51 8.69
C THR A 11 -3.10 -36.11 9.26
N VAL A 12 -2.26 -35.35 8.57
CA VAL A 12 -1.93 -33.94 8.84
C VAL A 12 -3.18 -33.06 8.67
N TYR A 13 -3.63 -32.38 9.73
CA TYR A 13 -4.53 -31.23 9.61
C TYR A 13 -3.72 -29.95 9.70
N PHE A 14 -3.28 -29.44 8.55
CA PHE A 14 -2.66 -28.13 8.44
C PHE A 14 -3.79 -27.08 8.38
N PHE A 15 -4.28 -26.65 9.55
CA PHE A 15 -5.17 -25.49 9.66
C PHE A 15 -4.35 -24.21 9.47
N CYS A 16 -4.31 -23.70 8.25
CA CYS A 16 -3.92 -22.31 8.00
C CYS A 16 -5.07 -21.61 7.29
N VAL A 17 -6.11 -21.25 8.06
CA VAL A 17 -7.15 -20.30 7.58
C VAL A 17 -6.82 -18.94 8.18
N GLY A 18 -5.82 -18.30 7.60
CA GLY A 18 -5.61 -16.86 7.77
C GLY A 18 -6.40 -16.13 6.70
N SER A 19 -7.66 -15.78 6.98
CA SER A 19 -8.43 -14.86 6.14
C SER A 19 -7.88 -13.44 6.33
N VAL A 20 -6.76 -13.14 5.68
CA VAL A 20 -6.36 -11.74 5.46
C VAL A 20 -7.39 -11.15 4.52
N GLY A 21 -8.35 -10.41 5.07
CA GLY A 21 -9.29 -9.62 4.28
C GLY A 21 -8.50 -8.64 3.44
N ALA A 22 -8.27 -8.97 2.17
CA ALA A 22 -7.80 -8.02 1.19
C ALA A 22 -8.88 -6.94 1.08
N GLN A 23 -8.67 -5.78 1.70
CA GLN A 23 -9.43 -4.61 1.33
C GLN A 23 -9.16 -4.36 -0.14
N ASP A 24 -10.21 -4.42 -0.95
CA ASP A 24 -10.10 -4.17 -2.37
C ASP A 24 -9.65 -2.73 -2.58
N ILE A 25 -8.63 -2.55 -3.42
CA ILE A 25 -8.06 -1.24 -3.71
C ILE A 25 -9.01 -0.56 -4.68
N ASP A 26 -9.39 0.68 -4.40
CA ASP A 26 -10.25 1.44 -5.30
C ASP A 26 -9.47 1.84 -6.56
N GLN A 27 -9.61 1.02 -7.60
CA GLN A 27 -9.01 1.24 -8.91
C GLN A 27 -9.84 2.17 -9.79
N ALA A 28 -11.09 2.48 -9.43
CA ALA A 28 -11.98 3.29 -10.24
C ALA A 28 -11.72 4.79 -10.05
N ASN A 29 -11.34 5.20 -8.84
CA ASN A 29 -11.13 6.60 -8.49
C ASN A 29 -9.64 6.99 -8.47
N LEU A 30 -9.38 8.24 -8.87
CA LEU A 30 -8.07 8.88 -8.82
C LEU A 30 -8.19 10.24 -8.11
N CYS A 31 -7.50 10.39 -6.98
CA CYS A 31 -7.33 11.66 -6.32
C CYS A 31 -6.13 12.41 -6.94
N VAL A 32 -6.35 13.58 -7.54
CA VAL A 32 -5.26 14.38 -8.09
C VAL A 32 -4.94 15.52 -7.14
N THR A 33 -3.67 15.65 -6.76
CA THR A 33 -3.20 16.70 -5.85
C THR A 33 -1.98 17.42 -6.40
N LYS A 34 -1.83 18.66 -5.95
CA LYS A 34 -0.68 19.53 -6.24
C LYS A 34 0.24 19.66 -5.02
N SER A 35 -0.14 19.10 -3.87
CA SER A 35 0.64 19.16 -2.63
C SER A 35 1.31 17.83 -2.33
N TRP A 36 2.58 17.91 -1.93
CA TRP A 36 3.32 16.75 -1.45
C TRP A 36 2.99 16.42 0.03
N LYS A 37 2.32 17.32 0.76
CA LYS A 37 2.05 17.19 2.20
C LYS A 37 0.87 16.26 2.48
N ALA A 38 1.04 15.34 3.42
CA ALA A 38 -0.03 14.44 3.86
C ALA A 38 -1.27 15.17 4.38
N ALA A 39 -1.09 16.22 5.20
CA ALA A 39 -2.19 16.95 5.81
C ALA A 39 -3.16 17.56 4.77
N ASP A 40 -2.62 18.14 3.70
CA ASP A 40 -3.43 18.73 2.63
C ASP A 40 -4.24 17.63 1.92
N ASN A 41 -3.60 16.50 1.65
CA ASN A 41 -4.19 15.40 0.88
C ASN A 41 -5.18 14.57 1.69
N SER A 42 -5.02 14.44 3.01
CA SER A 42 -5.96 13.72 3.88
C SER A 42 -7.36 14.35 3.92
N THR A 43 -7.48 15.63 3.57
CA THR A 43 -8.78 16.32 3.46
C THR A 43 -9.46 16.11 2.11
N LEU A 44 -8.71 15.66 1.10
CA LEU A 44 -9.15 15.57 -0.30
C LEU A 44 -9.30 14.12 -0.77
N CYS A 45 -8.39 13.25 -0.32
CA CYS A 45 -8.27 11.88 -0.75
C CYS A 45 -8.76 10.91 0.35
N LYS A 46 -9.29 9.77 -0.08
CA LYS A 46 -9.73 8.64 0.76
C LYS A 46 -8.70 7.51 0.69
N VAL A 47 -8.38 6.93 1.85
CA VAL A 47 -7.43 5.80 1.97
C VAL A 47 -7.87 4.63 1.08
N GLY A 48 -6.91 3.99 0.42
CA GLY A 48 -7.14 2.81 -0.42
C GLY A 48 -7.47 3.09 -1.88
N GLN A 49 -7.56 4.35 -2.31
CA GLN A 49 -7.70 4.73 -3.73
C GLN A 49 -6.37 5.16 -4.35
N LYS A 50 -6.33 5.35 -5.68
CA LYS A 50 -5.15 5.93 -6.35
C LYS A 50 -5.02 7.43 -6.04
N VAL A 51 -3.79 7.88 -5.81
CA VAL A 51 -3.47 9.31 -5.72
C VAL A 51 -2.34 9.67 -6.70
N ALA A 52 -2.47 10.80 -7.37
CA ALA A 52 -1.45 11.36 -8.26
C ALA A 52 -1.03 12.76 -7.80
N PHE A 53 0.26 12.95 -7.60
CA PHE A 53 0.91 14.23 -7.35
C PHE A 53 1.37 14.85 -8.67
N LEU A 54 0.70 15.94 -9.06
CA LEU A 54 0.92 16.71 -10.29
C LEU A 54 1.03 18.20 -9.92
N PRO A 55 2.19 18.66 -9.42
CA PRO A 55 2.38 20.05 -9.00
C PRO A 55 2.23 21.02 -10.19
N ASN A 56 1.83 22.28 -9.92
CA ASN A 56 1.66 23.30 -10.97
C ASN A 56 2.95 23.60 -11.75
N SER A 57 4.10 23.36 -11.12
CA SER A 57 5.42 23.57 -11.70
C SER A 57 6.37 22.54 -11.15
N PHE A 58 7.22 22.00 -12.01
CA PHE A 58 8.38 21.23 -11.60
C PHE A 58 9.53 22.18 -11.18
N GLY A 59 10.37 21.75 -10.24
CA GLY A 59 11.47 22.56 -9.73
C GLY A 59 12.25 21.94 -8.57
N ASN A 60 11.76 20.83 -8.01
CA ASN A 60 12.48 20.06 -7.00
C ASN A 60 12.20 18.56 -7.16
N GLU A 61 13.22 17.80 -7.56
CA GLU A 61 13.18 16.35 -7.81
C GLU A 61 12.91 15.52 -6.55
N GLN A 62 13.08 16.09 -5.36
CA GLN A 62 12.80 15.41 -4.10
C GLN A 62 11.29 15.39 -3.78
N LEU A 63 10.49 16.26 -4.39
CA LEU A 63 9.07 16.37 -4.06
C LEU A 63 8.27 15.11 -4.39
N PRO A 64 8.46 14.43 -5.55
CA PRO A 64 7.82 13.14 -5.79
C PRO A 64 8.18 12.07 -4.75
N VAL A 65 9.43 12.03 -4.29
CA VAL A 65 9.87 11.10 -3.24
C VAL A 65 9.23 11.44 -1.90
N MET A 66 9.16 12.73 -1.55
CA MET A 66 8.51 13.19 -0.33
C MET A 66 7.01 12.97 -0.34
N PHE A 67 6.36 13.22 -1.47
CA PHE A 67 4.97 12.83 -1.67
C PHE A 67 4.80 11.33 -1.45
N ALA A 68 5.66 10.51 -2.04
CA ALA A 68 5.56 9.06 -1.91
C ALA A 68 5.71 8.60 -0.45
N ALA A 69 6.71 9.09 0.26
CA ALA A 69 6.95 8.76 1.66
C ALA A 69 5.80 9.17 2.58
N LEU A 70 5.14 10.31 2.30
CA LEU A 70 4.11 10.87 3.17
C LEU A 70 2.69 10.42 2.83
N ASN A 71 2.43 9.98 1.60
CA ASN A 71 1.07 9.75 1.10
C ASN A 71 0.81 8.33 0.60
N CYS A 72 1.84 7.52 0.37
CA CYS A 72 1.68 6.21 -0.29
C CYS A 72 1.75 5.03 0.68
N ASP A 73 0.91 4.01 0.43
CA ASP A 73 1.15 2.68 0.98
C ASP A 73 2.28 1.99 0.21
N LEU A 74 3.48 1.97 0.80
CA LEU A 74 4.68 1.37 0.21
C LEU A 74 4.63 -0.16 0.10
N LYS A 75 3.56 -0.82 0.57
CA LYS A 75 3.31 -2.23 0.28
C LYS A 75 2.95 -2.46 -1.19
N TYR A 76 2.49 -1.42 -1.88
CA TYR A 76 2.14 -1.46 -3.30
C TYR A 76 3.18 -0.72 -4.15
N GLY A 77 3.12 -0.92 -5.46
CA GLY A 77 3.99 -0.24 -6.41
C GLY A 77 3.76 1.27 -6.44
N ILE A 78 4.85 2.01 -6.71
CA ILE A 78 4.85 3.46 -6.91
C ILE A 78 5.37 3.73 -8.32
N ALA A 79 4.68 4.58 -9.07
CA ALA A 79 5.21 5.13 -10.31
C ALA A 79 5.71 6.56 -10.07
N LEU A 80 6.96 6.83 -10.43
CA LEU A 80 7.64 8.09 -10.21
C LEU A 80 8.17 8.64 -11.54
N THR A 81 8.19 9.97 -11.63
CA THR A 81 8.95 10.74 -12.62
C THR A 81 9.69 11.85 -11.88
N ASN A 82 10.51 12.62 -12.59
CA ASN A 82 11.15 13.80 -11.98
C ASN A 82 10.10 14.82 -11.47
N GLY A 83 8.94 14.92 -12.14
CA GLY A 83 7.94 15.96 -11.88
C GLY A 83 6.72 15.53 -11.05
N GLY A 84 6.53 14.25 -10.79
CA GLY A 84 5.30 13.75 -10.17
C GLY A 84 5.36 12.28 -9.77
N ALA A 85 4.31 11.84 -9.08
CA ALA A 85 4.23 10.49 -8.50
C ALA A 85 2.78 9.99 -8.49
N THR A 86 2.58 8.68 -8.58
CA THR A 86 1.27 8.07 -8.31
C THR A 86 1.40 6.73 -7.56
N CYS A 87 0.44 6.47 -6.67
CA CYS A 87 0.44 5.30 -5.79
C CYS A 87 -0.94 5.08 -5.16
N ILE A 88 -1.06 4.08 -4.27
CA ILE A 88 -2.23 3.93 -3.40
C ILE A 88 -2.11 4.85 -2.19
N PHE A 89 -3.16 5.64 -1.95
CA PHE A 89 -3.19 6.62 -0.88
C PHE A 89 -3.30 5.96 0.50
N LYS A 90 -2.32 6.25 1.34
CA LYS A 90 -2.28 5.94 2.76
C LYS A 90 -1.33 6.94 3.44
N PRO A 91 -1.85 8.07 3.93
CA PRO A 91 -1.03 9.14 4.46
C PRO A 91 -0.40 8.73 5.79
N VAL A 92 0.79 9.27 6.06
CA VAL A 92 1.41 9.14 7.38
C VAL A 92 0.63 9.94 8.42
N GLU A 93 0.54 9.40 9.63
CA GLU A 93 -0.11 10.09 10.76
C GLU A 93 0.87 10.99 11.52
N LYS A 94 2.16 10.60 11.54
CA LYS A 94 3.21 11.30 12.29
C LYS A 94 4.55 11.16 11.58
N VAL A 95 5.27 12.28 11.47
CA VAL A 95 6.69 12.33 11.09
C VAL A 95 7.53 12.37 12.37
N ILE A 96 8.63 11.60 12.40
CA ILE A 96 9.58 11.58 13.51
C ILE A 96 10.87 12.22 12.98
N GLU A 97 11.36 13.24 13.67
CA GLU A 97 12.61 13.96 13.38
C GLU A 97 13.60 13.80 14.54
#